data_AF-A0A6J4F9I3-F1
#
_entry.id   AF-A0A6J4F9I3-F1
#
_cell.length_a   1.000
_cell.length_b   1.000
_cell.length_c   1.000
_cell.angle_alpha   90.00
_cell.angle_beta   90.00
_cell.angle_gamma   90.00
#
_symmetry.space_group_name_H-M   'P 1'
#
loop_
_entity.id
_entity.type
_entity.pdbx_description
1 polymer ?
#
loop_
_entity_poly.entity_id
_entity_poly.type
_entity_poly.pdbx_seq_one_letter_code
_entity_poly.pdbx_strand_id
1 'polypeptide(L)'
;MSMSLWFSRMTAVVLAFSALAGCTYRGGDIGDPAVRKFHWYSYLEGEDIRANCQAGTPDRFRVVYTGLYDQQLRMYEVDSLRRVLSVKVVEPGGMGRLSFDDPMAPSRAREERVQLNEASYHGLVAAFAASGVFAPPPVGLELPSRSYHWTAATCRGGRYGFTAWKHPSPAFAAITFDKVLFGLDFTGIPVAAAGPVPFDPQLEDRAKRLETTTFTLKVGENGLGGW
;
A
#
# COMPACT_ATOMS: atom_id res chain seq x y z
N MET A 1 8.73 61.27 23.93
CA MET A 1 7.70 60.45 23.26
C MET A 1 8.29 59.83 21.99
N SER A 2 8.96 58.67 22.06
CA SER A 2 9.33 57.91 20.83
C SER A 2 9.86 56.48 21.08
N MET A 3 9.34 55.75 22.08
CA MET A 3 9.82 54.38 22.37
C MET A 3 8.70 53.34 22.52
N SER A 4 7.47 53.76 22.81
CA SER A 4 6.33 52.86 23.03
C SER A 4 5.61 52.41 21.74
N LEU A 5 5.78 53.12 20.63
CA LEU A 5 5.14 52.79 19.35
C LEU A 5 5.94 51.77 18.51
N TRP A 6 7.22 51.54 18.83
CA TRP A 6 8.07 50.64 18.04
C TRP A 6 7.91 49.18 18.48
N PHE A 7 7.82 48.92 19.78
CA PHE A 7 7.55 47.59 20.32
C PHE A 7 6.19 47.05 19.90
N SER A 8 5.15 47.89 19.90
CA SER A 8 3.79 47.45 19.54
C SER A 8 3.63 47.07 18.06
N ARG A 9 4.50 47.57 17.17
CA ARG A 9 4.52 47.19 15.76
C ARG A 9 5.30 45.91 15.49
N MET A 10 6.35 45.63 16.27
CA MET A 10 7.11 44.37 16.14
C MET A 10 6.35 43.15 16.66
N THR A 11 5.53 43.30 17.72
CA THR A 11 4.75 42.16 18.26
C THR A 11 3.65 41.71 17.30
N ALA A 12 3.02 42.64 16.58
CA ALA A 12 1.95 42.34 15.62
C ALA A 12 2.48 41.62 14.36
N VAL A 13 3.72 41.90 13.94
CA VAL A 13 4.30 41.25 12.74
C VAL A 13 4.76 39.82 13.05
N VAL A 14 5.27 39.54 14.26
CA VAL A 14 5.70 38.18 14.63
C VAL A 14 4.50 37.24 14.87
N LEU A 15 3.40 37.75 15.42
CA LEU A 15 2.16 36.96 15.60
C LEU A 15 1.43 36.70 14.28
N ALA A 16 1.50 37.60 13.29
CA ALA A 16 0.93 37.38 11.96
C ALA A 16 1.73 36.35 11.14
N PHE A 17 3.06 36.27 11.32
CA PHE A 17 3.89 35.26 10.64
C PHE A 17 3.80 33.86 11.27
N SER A 18 3.42 33.76 12.54
CA SER A 18 3.29 32.47 13.24
C SER A 18 2.04 31.69 12.80
N ALA A 19 1.05 32.35 12.17
CA ALA A 19 -0.14 31.71 11.62
C ALA A 19 0.09 31.08 10.22
N LEU A 20 1.28 31.26 9.61
CA LEU A 20 1.63 30.69 8.30
C LEU A 20 2.47 29.40 8.38
N ALA A 21 2.83 28.94 9.57
CA ALA A 21 3.56 27.68 9.76
C ALA A 21 2.67 26.42 9.85
N GLY A 22 1.36 26.56 9.58
CA GLY A 22 0.39 25.45 9.62
C GLY A 22 0.07 24.79 8.27
N CYS A 23 0.52 25.33 7.14
CA CYS A 23 0.31 24.72 5.84
C CYS A 23 1.58 23.97 5.41
N THR A 24 1.80 22.79 5.99
CA THR A 24 2.61 21.78 5.32
C THR A 24 1.94 21.47 3.97
N TYR A 25 2.55 21.94 2.88
CA TYR A 25 2.32 21.56 1.48
C TYR A 25 2.05 20.03 1.36
N ARG A 26 1.23 19.51 0.42
CA ARG A 26 1.73 18.99 -0.87
C ARG A 26 0.60 18.43 -1.78
N GLY A 27 -0.35 19.27 -2.17
CA GLY A 27 -1.28 18.92 -3.25
C GLY A 27 -0.66 19.26 -4.61
N GLY A 28 0.12 18.35 -5.17
CA GLY A 28 0.53 18.41 -6.57
C GLY A 28 -0.68 18.27 -7.49
N ASP A 29 -0.56 18.85 -8.68
CA ASP A 29 -1.58 18.90 -9.74
C ASP A 29 -2.43 17.62 -9.83
N ILE A 30 -3.69 17.71 -9.40
CA ILE A 30 -4.67 16.62 -9.40
C ILE A 30 -5.02 16.21 -10.86
N GLY A 31 -4.53 16.94 -11.87
CA GLY A 31 -4.77 16.73 -13.29
C GLY A 31 -3.89 15.69 -14.02
N ASP A 32 -2.75 15.27 -13.46
CA ASP A 32 -1.73 14.51 -14.23
C ASP A 32 -1.75 12.98 -13.97
N PRO A 33 -2.02 12.12 -14.99
CA PRO A 33 -1.89 10.66 -14.95
C PRO A 33 -0.58 10.12 -14.34
N ALA A 34 0.53 10.87 -14.45
CA ALA A 34 1.79 10.50 -13.84
C ALA A 34 1.73 10.65 -12.31
N VAL A 35 1.39 11.83 -11.77
CA VAL A 35 1.24 12.15 -10.33
C VAL A 35 0.33 11.13 -9.64
N ARG A 36 -0.75 10.76 -10.34
CA ARG A 36 -1.75 9.81 -9.90
C ARG A 36 -1.16 8.39 -9.74
N LYS A 37 -0.44 7.86 -10.74
CA LYS A 37 0.21 6.53 -10.67
C LYS A 37 1.18 6.42 -9.49
N PHE A 38 1.85 7.52 -9.15
CA PHE A 38 2.75 7.55 -8.01
C PHE A 38 2.04 7.22 -6.69
N HIS A 39 0.77 7.60 -6.47
CA HIS A 39 0.10 7.35 -5.19
C HIS A 39 -0.16 5.86 -4.90
N TRP A 40 -0.59 5.08 -5.89
CA TRP A 40 -0.78 3.64 -5.72
C TRP A 40 0.56 2.93 -5.51
N TYR A 41 1.59 3.32 -6.28
CA TYR A 41 2.92 2.73 -6.16
C TYR A 41 3.57 3.07 -4.82
N SER A 42 3.50 4.32 -4.37
CA SER A 42 3.89 4.76 -3.03
C SER A 42 3.15 3.99 -1.93
N TYR A 43 1.85 3.72 -2.12
CA TYR A 43 1.08 2.91 -1.17
C TYR A 43 1.58 1.45 -1.12
N LEU A 44 1.79 0.83 -2.28
CA LEU A 44 2.31 -0.55 -2.38
C LEU A 44 3.70 -0.68 -1.77
N GLU A 45 4.57 0.28 -2.03
CA GLU A 45 5.90 0.37 -1.42
C GLU A 45 5.87 0.70 0.07
N GLY A 46 4.75 1.21 0.58
CA GLY A 46 4.65 1.70 1.94
C GLY A 46 5.60 2.87 2.19
N GLU A 47 5.55 3.90 1.34
CA GLU A 47 6.34 5.13 1.54
C GLU A 47 6.08 5.74 2.92
N ASP A 48 4.82 5.70 3.39
CA ASP A 48 4.42 6.10 4.74
C ASP A 48 5.05 5.22 5.83
N ILE A 49 5.20 3.92 5.59
CA ILE A 49 5.90 3.00 6.49
C ILE A 49 7.39 3.33 6.50
N ARG A 50 8.01 3.52 5.33
CA ARG A 50 9.43 3.85 5.18
C ARG A 50 9.78 5.15 5.89
N ALA A 51 9.01 6.21 5.65
CA ALA A 51 9.24 7.53 6.21
C ALA A 51 9.16 7.57 7.75
N ASN A 52 8.40 6.66 8.35
CA ASN A 52 8.22 6.57 9.80
C ASN A 52 9.01 5.40 10.44
N CYS A 53 9.78 4.64 9.67
CA CYS A 53 10.50 3.48 10.21
C CYS A 53 11.87 3.89 10.75
N GLN A 54 12.00 3.87 12.07
CA GLN A 54 13.21 4.29 12.79
C GLN A 54 13.30 3.54 14.11
N ALA A 55 14.47 3.59 14.75
CA ALA A 55 14.66 2.93 16.04
C ALA A 55 13.59 3.37 17.05
N GLY A 56 12.93 2.41 17.68
CA GLY A 56 11.87 2.66 18.67
C GLY A 56 10.47 2.86 18.10
N THR A 57 10.26 2.89 16.78
CA THR A 57 8.90 2.85 16.23
C THR A 57 8.33 1.43 16.28
N PRO A 58 7.03 1.28 16.63
CA PRO A 58 6.40 -0.02 16.62
C PRO A 58 6.42 -0.64 15.22
N ASP A 59 6.51 -1.97 15.19
CA ASP A 59 6.45 -2.72 13.95
C ASP A 59 5.13 -2.44 13.19
N ARG A 60 5.23 -2.38 11.86
CA ARG A 60 4.10 -2.19 10.96
C ARG A 60 4.29 -3.04 9.71
N PHE A 61 3.23 -3.69 9.27
CA PHE A 61 3.28 -4.54 8.08
C PHE A 61 2.11 -4.19 7.16
N ARG A 62 2.39 -3.91 5.89
CA ARG A 62 1.39 -3.83 4.83
C ARG A 62 1.67 -4.93 3.83
N VAL A 63 0.72 -5.82 3.63
CA VAL A 63 0.79 -6.90 2.65
C VAL A 63 -0.38 -6.74 1.69
N VAL A 64 -0.11 -6.69 0.40
CA VAL A 64 -1.13 -6.41 -0.62
C VAL A 64 -1.19 -7.56 -1.60
N TYR A 65 -2.37 -8.17 -1.71
CA TYR A 65 -2.71 -9.13 -2.75
C TYR A 65 -3.30 -8.41 -3.95
N THR A 66 -2.73 -8.65 -5.12
CA THR A 66 -3.32 -8.28 -6.40
C THR A 66 -3.83 -9.55 -7.06
N GLY A 67 -5.16 -9.70 -7.09
CA GLY A 67 -5.88 -10.83 -7.66
C GLY A 67 -6.37 -10.51 -9.06
N LEU A 68 -5.44 -10.21 -9.99
CA LEU A 68 -5.69 -9.44 -11.21
C LEU A 68 -6.15 -8.01 -10.87
N TYR A 69 -5.39 -7.00 -11.31
CA TYR A 69 -5.59 -5.60 -10.88
C TYR A 69 -6.97 -5.05 -11.19
N ASP A 70 -7.66 -5.59 -12.19
CA ASP A 70 -9.01 -5.23 -12.60
C ASP A 70 -10.10 -6.13 -12.00
N GLN A 71 -9.73 -7.10 -11.15
CA GLN A 71 -10.68 -8.01 -10.51
C GLN A 71 -10.67 -7.97 -8.99
N GLN A 72 -9.51 -7.87 -8.34
CA GLN A 72 -9.47 -7.73 -6.89
C GLN A 72 -8.16 -7.15 -6.38
N LEU A 73 -8.28 -6.17 -5.49
CA LEU A 73 -7.19 -5.76 -4.59
C LEU A 73 -7.57 -6.06 -3.15
N ARG A 74 -6.60 -6.60 -2.41
CA ARG A 74 -6.76 -6.94 -1.00
C ARG A 74 -5.57 -6.43 -0.21
N MET A 75 -5.82 -5.53 0.72
CA MET A 75 -4.78 -4.91 1.53
C MET A 75 -4.93 -5.34 2.98
N TYR A 76 -3.84 -5.81 3.55
CA TYR A 76 -3.74 -6.25 4.94
C TYR A 76 -2.73 -5.35 5.65
N GLU A 77 -3.17 -4.60 6.64
CA GLU A 77 -2.32 -3.68 7.41
C GLU A 77 -2.34 -4.08 8.88
N VAL A 78 -1.17 -4.42 9.43
CA VAL A 78 -0.99 -4.82 10.83
C VAL A 78 -0.38 -3.66 11.60
N ASP A 79 -1.10 -3.19 12.62
CA ASP A 79 -0.57 -2.34 13.68
C ASP A 79 -0.13 -3.22 14.85
N SER A 80 1.18 -3.42 15.01
CA SER A 80 1.73 -4.32 16.01
C SER A 80 1.60 -3.79 17.45
N LEU A 81 1.51 -2.47 17.63
CA LEU A 81 1.30 -1.87 18.96
C LEU A 81 -0.11 -2.17 19.46
N ARG A 82 -1.10 -2.01 18.58
CA ARG A 82 -2.50 -2.25 18.90
C ARG A 82 -2.93 -3.70 18.70
N ARG A 83 -2.10 -4.50 18.01
CA ARG A 83 -2.42 -5.87 17.54
C ARG A 83 -3.73 -5.89 16.76
N VAL A 84 -3.88 -4.95 15.84
CA VAL A 84 -5.05 -4.85 14.97
C VAL A 84 -4.63 -5.16 13.54
N LEU A 85 -5.35 -6.10 12.91
CA LEU A 85 -5.30 -6.32 11.48
C LEU A 85 -6.43 -5.52 10.83
N SER A 86 -6.10 -4.60 9.94
CA SER A 86 -7.07 -3.95 9.05
C SER A 86 -7.05 -4.66 7.70
N VAL A 87 -8.22 -5.09 7.25
CA VAL A 87 -8.43 -5.75 5.95
C VAL A 87 -9.24 -4.80 5.09
N LYS A 88 -8.75 -4.50 3.87
CA LYS A 88 -9.46 -3.66 2.90
C LYS A 88 -9.55 -4.41 1.58
N VAL A 89 -10.73 -4.43 0.98
CA VAL A 89 -11.00 -5.15 -0.27
C VAL A 89 -11.61 -4.21 -1.29
N VAL A 90 -11.07 -4.20 -2.50
CA VAL A 90 -11.64 -3.47 -3.62
C VAL A 90 -12.10 -4.45 -4.70
N GLU A 91 -13.38 -4.34 -5.07
CA GLU A 91 -14.09 -5.18 -6.04
C GLU A 91 -14.05 -4.58 -7.47
N PRO A 92 -14.36 -5.36 -8.53
CA PRO A 92 -14.33 -4.94 -9.96
C PRO A 92 -14.87 -3.53 -10.25
N GLY A 93 -16.07 -3.21 -9.76
CA GLY A 93 -16.71 -1.90 -9.95
C GLY A 93 -16.03 -0.74 -9.19
N GLY A 94 -15.18 -1.06 -8.22
CA GLY A 94 -14.33 -0.11 -7.50
C GLY A 94 -13.00 0.16 -8.18
N MET A 95 -12.50 -0.71 -9.07
CA MET A 95 -11.16 -0.56 -9.68
C MET A 95 -11.11 0.39 -10.88
N GLY A 96 -12.18 0.48 -11.68
CA GLY A 96 -12.33 1.58 -12.66
C GLY A 96 -12.44 2.96 -12.01
N ARG A 97 -12.58 3.00 -10.68
CA ARG A 97 -12.66 4.20 -9.83
C ARG A 97 -11.50 4.34 -8.84
N LEU A 98 -10.71 3.29 -8.60
CA LEU A 98 -9.25 3.35 -8.35
C LEU A 98 -8.54 3.86 -9.63
N SER A 99 -9.18 4.78 -10.36
CA SER A 99 -8.41 5.74 -11.10
C SER A 99 -7.49 6.35 -10.06
N PHE A 100 -6.23 6.45 -10.45
CA PHE A 100 -5.16 7.03 -9.68
C PHE A 100 -5.46 8.48 -9.18
N ASP A 101 -6.60 9.03 -9.62
CA ASP A 101 -7.29 10.27 -9.28
C ASP A 101 -8.10 10.32 -8.00
N ASP A 102 -8.41 9.17 -7.40
CA ASP A 102 -9.41 9.11 -6.34
C ASP A 102 -8.75 9.03 -4.97
N PRO A 103 -8.52 10.17 -4.28
CA PRO A 103 -8.01 10.18 -2.91
C PRO A 103 -8.94 9.48 -1.93
N MET A 104 -10.18 9.17 -2.34
CA MET A 104 -11.16 8.42 -1.57
C MET A 104 -11.25 6.94 -1.97
N ALA A 105 -10.41 6.43 -2.88
CA ALA A 105 -10.48 5.03 -3.32
C ALA A 105 -10.39 4.01 -2.15
N PRO A 106 -9.57 4.25 -1.10
CA PRO A 106 -9.55 3.39 0.08
C PRO A 106 -10.85 3.41 0.89
N SER A 107 -11.63 4.51 0.86
CA SER A 107 -12.90 4.65 1.59
C SER A 107 -14.06 3.88 0.95
N ARG A 108 -13.90 3.46 -0.31
CA ARG A 108 -14.85 2.57 -1.00
C ARG A 108 -14.49 1.10 -0.87
N ALA A 109 -13.29 0.80 -0.37
CA ALA A 109 -12.94 -0.56 -0.01
C ALA A 109 -13.88 -1.02 1.11
N ARG A 110 -14.34 -2.26 1.04
CA ARG A 110 -14.91 -2.87 2.23
C ARG A 110 -13.77 -3.04 3.23
N GLU A 111 -13.88 -2.32 4.35
CA GLU A 111 -12.89 -2.37 5.43
C GLU A 111 -13.44 -3.19 6.60
N GLU A 112 -12.56 -4.00 7.18
CA GLU A 112 -12.79 -4.68 8.44
C GLU A 112 -11.55 -4.58 9.33
N ARG A 113 -11.76 -4.56 10.65
CA ARG A 113 -10.67 -4.57 11.63
C ARG A 113 -10.85 -5.71 12.59
N VAL A 114 -9.81 -6.53 12.70
CA VAL A 114 -9.76 -7.69 13.56
C VAL A 114 -8.77 -7.42 14.68
N GLN A 115 -9.26 -7.50 15.92
CA GLN A 115 -8.39 -7.48 17.10
C GLN A 115 -7.70 -8.85 17.21
N LEU A 116 -6.38 -8.86 17.10
CA LEU A 116 -5.59 -10.06 17.26
C LEU A 116 -5.27 -10.25 18.74
N ASN A 117 -5.56 -11.45 19.24
CA ASN A 117 -4.98 -11.89 20.50
C ASN A 117 -3.47 -12.18 20.30
N GLU A 118 -2.77 -12.44 21.40
CA GLU A 118 -1.32 -12.68 21.37
C GLU A 118 -0.93 -13.85 20.46
N ALA A 119 -1.61 -14.99 20.59
CA ALA A 119 -1.32 -16.17 19.79
C ALA A 119 -1.55 -15.92 18.29
N SER A 120 -2.64 -15.26 17.91
CA SER A 120 -2.95 -14.91 16.51
C SER A 120 -1.92 -13.94 15.93
N TYR A 121 -1.51 -12.94 16.70
CA TYR A 121 -0.48 -11.99 16.27
C TYR A 121 0.87 -12.69 16.06
N HIS A 122 1.33 -13.49 17.03
CA HIS A 122 2.59 -14.23 16.89
C HIS A 122 2.55 -15.25 15.75
N GLY A 123 1.43 -15.95 15.57
CA GLY A 123 1.22 -16.87 14.46
C GLY A 123 1.31 -16.17 13.10
N LEU A 124 0.69 -14.98 12.96
CA LEU A 124 0.77 -14.19 11.74
C LEU A 124 2.20 -13.72 11.44
N VAL A 125 2.91 -13.19 12.45
CA VAL A 125 4.30 -12.74 12.27
C VAL A 125 5.24 -13.92 11.95
N ALA A 126 4.99 -15.10 12.53
CA ALA A 126 5.72 -16.32 12.20
C ALA A 126 5.48 -16.76 10.74
N ALA A 127 4.22 -16.70 10.27
CA ALA A 127 3.88 -17.00 8.87
C ALA A 127 4.52 -15.99 7.90
N PHE A 128 4.60 -14.71 8.28
CA PHE A 128 5.35 -13.70 7.54
C PHE A 128 6.83 -14.06 7.43
N ALA A 129 7.47 -14.41 8.55
CA ALA A 129 8.88 -14.82 8.55
C ALA A 129 9.12 -16.06 7.69
N ALA A 130 8.29 -17.10 7.84
CA ALA A 130 8.40 -18.35 7.09
C ALA A 130 8.22 -18.18 5.58
N SER A 131 7.40 -17.21 5.16
CA SER A 131 7.15 -16.92 3.74
C SER A 131 8.16 -15.93 3.13
N GLY A 132 9.13 -15.43 3.91
CA GLY A 132 10.16 -14.50 3.45
C GLY A 132 9.75 -13.03 3.40
N VAL A 133 8.73 -12.60 4.16
CA VAL A 133 8.30 -11.19 4.23
C VAL A 133 9.43 -10.24 4.67
N PHE A 134 10.38 -10.76 5.46
CA PHE A 134 11.53 -10.01 5.95
C PHE A 134 12.83 -10.34 5.21
N ALA A 135 12.75 -11.08 4.10
CA ALA A 135 13.90 -11.40 3.26
C ALA A 135 14.25 -10.20 2.35
N PRO A 136 15.47 -10.15 1.78
CA PRO A 136 15.82 -9.16 0.78
C PRO A 136 14.85 -9.17 -0.42
N PRO A 137 14.59 -8.01 -1.05
CA PRO A 137 13.71 -7.94 -2.21
C PRO A 137 14.25 -8.77 -3.38
N PRO A 138 13.38 -9.45 -4.14
CA PRO A 138 13.75 -10.05 -5.42
C PRO A 138 13.91 -8.95 -6.49
N VAL A 139 15.02 -8.21 -6.43
CA VAL A 139 15.30 -7.09 -7.33
C VAL A 139 15.19 -7.52 -8.80
N GLY A 140 14.49 -6.70 -9.59
CA GLY A 140 14.21 -6.96 -10.99
C GLY A 140 12.98 -7.82 -11.25
N LEU A 141 12.32 -8.37 -10.22
CA LEU A 141 11.06 -9.10 -10.38
C LEU A 141 9.98 -8.17 -10.93
N GLU A 142 9.46 -8.53 -12.10
CA GLU A 142 8.33 -7.82 -12.72
C GLU A 142 7.00 -8.39 -12.23
N LEU A 143 6.06 -7.50 -11.89
CA LEU A 143 4.71 -7.78 -11.41
C LEU A 143 3.69 -7.14 -12.38
N PRO A 144 3.27 -7.86 -13.43
CA PRO A 144 2.26 -7.36 -14.35
C PRO A 144 0.92 -7.18 -13.63
N SER A 145 0.23 -6.07 -13.89
CA SER A 145 -1.15 -5.81 -13.44
C SER A 145 -2.13 -6.93 -13.79
N ARG A 146 -1.88 -7.66 -14.89
CA ARG A 146 -2.64 -8.84 -15.30
C ARG A 146 -2.01 -10.14 -14.81
N SER A 147 -1.69 -10.20 -13.53
CA SER A 147 -1.18 -11.40 -12.87
C SER A 147 -1.61 -11.45 -11.41
N TYR A 148 -1.34 -12.56 -10.75
CA TYR A 148 -1.49 -12.68 -9.31
C TYR A 148 -0.14 -12.42 -8.64
N HIS A 149 -0.11 -11.49 -7.70
CA HIS A 149 1.10 -11.19 -6.96
C HIS A 149 0.80 -10.66 -5.56
N TRP A 150 1.81 -10.77 -4.70
CA TRP A 150 1.84 -10.17 -3.38
C TRP A 150 2.97 -9.15 -3.31
N THR A 151 2.75 -8.03 -2.64
CA THR A 151 3.82 -7.14 -2.17
C THR A 151 3.75 -7.02 -0.66
N ALA A 152 4.90 -6.79 -0.02
CA ALA A 152 4.96 -6.52 1.40
C ALA A 152 5.91 -5.35 1.68
N ALA A 153 5.40 -4.34 2.38
CA ALA A 153 6.17 -3.24 2.96
C ALA A 153 6.16 -3.39 4.49
N THR A 154 7.33 -3.30 5.10
CA THR A 154 7.49 -3.59 6.53
C THR A 154 8.33 -2.54 7.22
N CYS A 155 7.99 -2.27 8.47
CA CYS A 155 8.91 -1.71 9.46
C CYS A 155 9.03 -2.74 10.57
N ARG A 156 10.25 -3.24 10.81
CA ARG A 156 10.52 -4.22 11.86
C ARG A 156 11.77 -3.85 12.64
N GLY A 157 11.63 -3.59 13.93
CA GLY A 157 12.75 -3.16 14.78
C GLY A 157 13.46 -1.91 14.24
N GLY A 158 12.68 -0.95 13.70
CA GLY A 158 13.19 0.27 13.09
C GLY A 158 13.91 0.10 11.75
N ARG A 159 13.81 -1.07 11.11
CA ARG A 159 14.32 -1.31 9.76
C ARG A 159 13.18 -1.48 8.76
N TYR A 160 13.21 -0.67 7.71
CA TYR A 160 12.29 -0.81 6.60
C TYR A 160 12.71 -1.99 5.71
N GLY A 161 11.72 -2.69 5.15
CA GLY A 161 11.94 -3.73 4.15
C GLY A 161 10.80 -3.77 3.15
N PHE A 162 11.12 -4.16 1.92
CA PHE A 162 10.16 -4.40 0.85
C PHE A 162 10.46 -5.74 0.17
N THR A 163 9.41 -6.48 -0.19
CA THR A 163 9.54 -7.71 -0.98
C THR A 163 8.25 -7.99 -1.74
N ALA A 164 8.30 -8.95 -2.67
CA ALA A 164 7.17 -9.33 -3.48
C ALA A 164 7.27 -10.79 -3.97
N TRP A 165 6.13 -11.33 -4.40
CA TRP A 165 6.02 -12.67 -4.97
C TRP A 165 5.10 -12.62 -6.18
N LYS A 166 5.49 -13.29 -7.26
CA LYS A 166 4.66 -13.42 -8.47
C LYS A 166 4.20 -14.86 -8.66
N HIS A 167 2.94 -15.04 -9.00
CA HIS A 167 2.42 -16.30 -9.51
C HIS A 167 2.62 -16.41 -11.03
N PRO A 168 2.96 -17.60 -11.55
CA PRO A 168 3.41 -18.78 -10.83
C PRO A 168 4.90 -18.67 -10.49
N SER A 169 5.29 -19.04 -9.27
CA SER A 169 6.69 -19.26 -8.90
C SER A 169 6.81 -20.17 -7.67
N PRO A 170 7.95 -20.84 -7.45
CA PRO A 170 8.18 -21.60 -6.22
C PRO A 170 8.05 -20.75 -4.96
N ALA A 171 8.54 -19.51 -5.00
CA ALA A 171 8.45 -18.58 -3.88
C ALA A 171 6.99 -18.21 -3.56
N PHE A 172 6.14 -17.98 -4.58
CA PHE A 172 4.71 -17.73 -4.38
C PHE A 172 3.99 -18.97 -3.82
N ALA A 173 4.31 -20.17 -4.34
CA ALA A 173 3.70 -21.42 -3.88
C ALA A 173 4.10 -21.80 -2.44
N ALA A 174 5.24 -21.30 -1.96
CA ALA A 174 5.72 -21.52 -0.60
C ALA A 174 5.13 -20.54 0.44
N ILE A 175 4.31 -19.57 0.03
CA ILE A 175 3.66 -18.64 0.95
C ILE A 175 2.74 -19.42 1.90
N THR A 176 2.79 -19.03 3.18
CA THR A 176 1.92 -19.57 4.24
C THR A 176 1.08 -18.50 4.92
N PHE A 177 1.47 -17.22 4.81
CA PHE A 177 0.71 -16.13 5.40
C PHE A 177 -0.64 -15.90 4.71
N ASP A 178 -0.80 -16.33 3.46
CA ASP A 178 -2.03 -16.18 2.68
C ASP A 178 -3.19 -16.89 3.38
N LYS A 179 -2.99 -18.13 3.81
CA LYS A 179 -3.99 -18.91 4.56
C LYS A 179 -4.36 -18.24 5.89
N VAL A 180 -3.38 -17.67 6.58
CA VAL A 180 -3.61 -16.97 7.85
C VAL A 180 -4.40 -15.68 7.61
N LEU A 181 -4.00 -14.87 6.63
CA LEU A 181 -4.68 -13.62 6.29
C LEU A 181 -6.11 -13.85 5.80
N PHE A 182 -6.31 -14.83 4.92
CA PHE A 182 -7.65 -15.19 4.43
C PHE A 182 -8.53 -15.79 5.53
N GLY A 183 -7.95 -16.52 6.49
CA GLY A 183 -8.69 -17.03 7.65
C GLY A 183 -9.07 -15.94 8.68
N LEU A 184 -8.35 -14.81 8.67
CA LEU A 184 -8.62 -13.64 9.51
C LEU A 184 -9.44 -12.56 8.79
N ASP A 185 -9.89 -12.83 7.58
CA ASP A 185 -10.64 -11.92 6.77
C ASP A 185 -12.13 -12.27 6.80
N PHE A 186 -12.91 -11.43 7.48
CA PHE A 186 -14.34 -11.64 7.66
C PHE A 186 -15.19 -10.71 6.79
N THR A 187 -14.58 -10.05 5.80
CA THR A 187 -15.27 -9.08 4.94
C THR A 187 -16.41 -9.69 4.12
N GLY A 188 -16.46 -11.02 4.01
CA GLY A 188 -17.47 -11.77 3.27
C GLY A 188 -17.27 -11.74 1.76
N ILE A 189 -16.22 -11.09 1.25
CA ILE A 189 -15.89 -11.05 -0.17
C ILE A 189 -14.97 -12.23 -0.51
N PRO A 190 -15.37 -13.14 -1.41
CA PRO A 190 -14.54 -14.25 -1.83
C PRO A 190 -13.18 -13.79 -2.37
N VAL A 191 -12.12 -14.50 -1.98
CA VAL A 191 -10.77 -14.26 -2.51
C VAL A 191 -10.71 -14.72 -3.96
N ALA A 192 -10.22 -13.86 -4.86
CA ALA A 192 -9.90 -14.25 -6.23
C ALA A 192 -8.68 -15.17 -6.23
N ALA A 193 -8.88 -16.48 -6.17
CA ALA A 193 -7.79 -17.45 -6.02
C ALA A 193 -6.78 -17.38 -7.18
N ALA A 194 -5.48 -17.42 -6.86
CA ALA A 194 -4.43 -17.44 -7.87
C ALA A 194 -4.53 -18.71 -8.72
N GLY A 195 -4.46 -18.53 -10.04
CA GLY A 195 -4.56 -19.61 -11.00
C GLY A 195 -4.15 -19.17 -12.41
N PRO A 196 -4.52 -19.93 -13.45
CA PRO A 196 -4.37 -19.48 -14.83
C PRO A 196 -5.05 -18.12 -15.02
N VAL A 197 -4.34 -17.17 -15.64
CA VAL A 197 -4.95 -15.89 -16.00
C VAL A 197 -5.97 -16.15 -17.11
N PRO A 198 -7.27 -15.86 -16.90
CA PRO A 198 -8.28 -16.09 -17.91
C PRO A 198 -8.04 -15.20 -19.13
N PHE A 199 -8.20 -15.78 -20.31
CA PHE A 199 -8.18 -15.04 -21.57
C PHE A 199 -9.59 -14.49 -21.82
N ASP A 200 -9.73 -13.17 -21.83
CA ASP A 200 -10.95 -12.47 -22.22
C ASP A 200 -10.69 -11.68 -23.51
N PRO A 201 -11.18 -12.16 -24.67
CA PRO A 201 -10.99 -11.49 -25.96
C PRO A 201 -11.48 -10.03 -25.96
N GLN A 202 -12.55 -9.72 -25.22
CA GLN A 202 -13.10 -8.37 -25.16
C GLN A 202 -12.19 -7.46 -24.34
N LEU A 203 -11.66 -7.96 -23.21
CA LEU A 203 -10.67 -7.24 -22.43
C LEU A 203 -9.37 -7.04 -23.23
N GLU A 204 -8.90 -8.04 -23.98
CA GLU A 204 -7.74 -7.90 -24.85
C GLU A 204 -7.95 -6.81 -25.91
N ASP A 205 -9.11 -6.81 -26.56
CA ASP A 205 -9.40 -5.81 -27.58
C ASP A 205 -9.54 -4.40 -26.97
N ARG A 206 -10.13 -4.27 -25.78
CA ARG A 206 -10.11 -3.00 -25.02
C ARG A 206 -8.69 -2.57 -24.66
N ALA A 207 -7.84 -3.49 -24.22
CA ALA A 207 -6.43 -3.20 -23.90
C ALA A 207 -5.65 -2.73 -25.14
N LYS A 208 -5.85 -3.37 -26.30
CA LYS A 208 -5.27 -2.92 -27.59
C LYS A 208 -5.73 -1.52 -27.98
N ARG A 209 -6.98 -1.15 -27.66
CA ARG A 209 -7.53 0.19 -27.85
C ARG A 209 -7.17 1.17 -26.73
N LEU A 210 -6.33 0.77 -25.77
CA LEU A 210 -5.93 1.57 -24.60
C LEU A 210 -7.12 1.99 -23.70
N GLU A 211 -8.22 1.24 -23.76
CA GLU A 211 -9.43 1.45 -22.95
C GLU A 211 -9.32 0.76 -21.57
N THR A 212 -8.21 0.07 -21.30
CA THR A 212 -7.94 -0.60 -20.01
C THR A 212 -6.53 -0.27 -19.56
N THR A 213 -6.37 0.03 -18.27
CA THR A 213 -5.06 0.32 -17.70
C THR A 213 -4.26 -0.96 -17.49
N THR A 214 -3.23 -1.17 -18.31
CA THR A 214 -2.21 -2.20 -18.09
C THR A 214 -0.89 -1.54 -17.70
N PHE A 215 -0.25 -2.08 -16.67
CA PHE A 215 1.09 -1.68 -16.25
C PHE A 215 1.85 -2.89 -15.69
N THR A 216 3.16 -2.73 -15.56
CA THR A 216 4.03 -3.70 -14.90
C THR A 216 4.82 -2.96 -13.84
N LEU A 217 4.75 -3.44 -12.59
CA LEU A 217 5.64 -2.97 -11.54
C LEU A 217 6.95 -3.73 -11.63
N LYS A 218 8.05 -3.14 -11.17
CA LYS A 218 9.32 -3.83 -11.06
C LYS A 218 9.91 -3.61 -9.68
N VAL A 219 10.36 -4.68 -9.04
CA VAL A 219 10.91 -4.63 -7.69
C VAL A 219 12.32 -4.04 -7.74
N GLY A 220 12.57 -3.02 -6.91
CA GLY A 220 13.87 -2.42 -6.67
C GLY A 220 14.47 -2.83 -5.32
N GLU A 221 15.63 -2.25 -4.99
CA GLU A 221 16.36 -2.58 -3.74
C GLU A 221 15.63 -2.16 -2.47
N ASN A 222 14.81 -1.11 -2.54
CA ASN A 222 14.15 -0.52 -1.38
C ASN A 222 12.67 -0.23 -1.65
N GLY A 223 12.03 -0.91 -2.60
CA GLY A 223 10.68 -0.57 -3.06
C GLY A 223 10.40 -1.12 -4.45
N LEU A 224 9.58 -0.42 -5.22
CA LEU A 224 9.46 -0.61 -6.67
C LEU A 224 10.48 0.34 -7.34
N GLY A 225 10.88 0.03 -8.56
CA GLY A 225 11.86 0.82 -9.30
C GLY A 225 12.01 0.37 -10.74
N GLY A 226 12.55 1.25 -11.58
CA GLY A 226 12.65 1.06 -13.03
C GLY A 226 11.32 1.41 -13.71
N TRP A 227 11.22 2.68 -14.11
CA TRP A 227 10.17 3.20 -14.97
C TRP A 227 10.67 3.27 -16.41
#